data_AF-A0A8T5PPV2-F1
#
_entry.id   AF-A0A8T5PPV2-F1
#
_cell.length_a   1.000
_cell.length_b   1.000
_cell.length_c   1.000
_cell.angle_alpha   90.00
_cell.angle_beta   90.00
_cell.angle_gamma   90.00
#
_symmetry.space_group_name_H-M   'P 1'
#
loop_
_entity.id
_entity.type
_entity.pdbx_description
1 polymer ?
#
loop_
_entity_poly.entity_id
_entity_poly.type
_entity_poly.pdbx_seq_one_letter_code
_entity_poly.pdbx_strand_id
1 'polypeptide(L)' 'MDPIRYFDSVDLMEPRCAGCKNIIHYDRDTKFDSQRKILTCAFCGHAV' A
#
# COMPACT_ATOMS: atom_id res chain seq x y z
N MET A 1 -28.86 18.96 -12.19
CA MET A 1 -28.50 18.11 -11.04
C MET A 1 -27.32 17.28 -11.48
N ASP A 2 -26.15 17.88 -11.41
CA ASP A 2 -24.89 17.22 -11.73
C ASP A 2 -24.58 16.21 -10.62
N PRO A 3 -24.19 14.97 -10.95
CA PRO A 3 -23.81 14.00 -9.94
C PRO A 3 -22.57 14.54 -9.23
N ILE A 4 -22.68 14.68 -7.92
CA ILE A 4 -21.60 15.15 -7.05
C ILE A 4 -20.44 14.15 -7.20
N ARG A 5 -19.39 14.55 -7.94
CA ARG A 5 -18.11 13.84 -7.98
C ARG A 5 -17.39 14.04 -6.65
N TYR A 6 -17.86 13.33 -5.62
CA TYR A 6 -17.02 13.07 -4.45
C TYR A 6 -15.92 12.10 -4.90
N PHE A 7 -14.67 12.38 -4.52
CA PHE A 7 -13.44 11.64 -4.82
C PHE A 7 -12.70 12.02 -6.11
N ASP A 8 -12.02 13.16 -6.13
CA ASP A 8 -10.94 13.38 -7.11
C ASP A 8 -9.72 14.11 -6.52
N SER A 9 -9.51 14.01 -5.22
CA SER A 9 -8.28 14.53 -4.60
C SER A 9 -8.07 13.97 -3.20
N VAL A 10 -8.18 12.64 -3.05
CA VAL A 10 -7.26 11.99 -2.12
C VAL A 10 -5.99 11.92 -2.95
N ASP A 11 -5.04 12.79 -2.65
CA ASP A 11 -3.67 12.67 -3.14
C ASP A 11 -3.25 11.24 -2.75
N LEU A 12 -3.39 10.29 -3.69
CA LEU A 12 -2.97 8.91 -3.53
C LEU A 12 -1.45 8.99 -3.50
N MET A 13 -0.92 9.36 -2.34
CA MET A 13 0.49 9.29 -2.05
C MET A 13 0.81 7.81 -2.18
N GLU A 14 1.34 7.44 -3.36
CA GLU A 14 1.61 6.05 -3.70
C GLU A 14 2.44 5.47 -2.57
N PRO A 15 1.89 4.52 -1.78
CA PRO A 15 2.60 4.04 -0.61
C PRO A 15 3.89 3.42 -1.12
N ARG A 16 5.02 3.77 -0.50
CA ARG A 16 6.33 3.22 -0.85
C ARG A 16 6.83 2.37 0.29
N CYS A 17 7.38 1.21 -0.03
CA CYS A 17 8.01 0.37 0.98
C CYS A 17 9.22 1.09 1.58
N ALA A 18 9.32 1.16 2.91
CA ALA A 18 10.45 1.79 3.57
C ALA A 18 11.81 1.11 3.26
N GLY A 19 11.80 -0.19 2.98
CA GLY A 19 13.00 -0.97 2.65
C GLY A 19 13.48 -0.77 1.22
N CYS A 20 12.67 -1.20 0.24
CA CYS A 20 13.07 -1.16 -1.18
C CYS A 20 12.67 0.13 -1.92
N LYS A 21 11.91 1.03 -1.29
CA LYS A 21 11.39 2.27 -1.88
C LYS A 21 10.51 2.10 -3.12
N ASN A 22 10.19 0.86 -3.50
CA ASN A 22 9.22 0.57 -4.54
C ASN A 22 7.84 1.03 -4.11
N ILE A 23 7.07 1.51 -5.08
CA ILE A 23 5.64 1.73 -4.91
C ILE A 23 5.00 0.37 -4.63
N ILE A 24 4.19 0.34 -3.58
CA ILE A 24 3.49 -0.83 -3.07
C ILE A 24 1.99 -0.54 -3.13
N HIS A 25 1.25 -1.49 -3.67
CA HIS A 25 -0.20 -1.51 -3.52
C HIS A 25 -0.54 -2.53 -2.45
N TYR A 26 -1.12 -2.07 -1.32
CA TYR A 26 -1.38 -2.93 -0.16
C TYR A 26 -2.09 -4.24 -0.51
N ASP A 27 -2.98 -4.24 -1.50
CA ASP A 27 -3.75 -5.40 -1.93
C ASP A 27 -2.93 -6.51 -2.62
N ARG A 28 -1.92 -6.13 -3.43
CA ARG A 28 -1.13 -7.08 -4.25
C ARG A 28 0.33 -7.23 -3.84
N ASP A 29 0.92 -6.17 -3.29
CA ASP A 29 2.35 -6.04 -3.05
C ASP A 29 2.71 -6.24 -1.57
N THR A 30 1.76 -6.71 -0.75
CA THR A 30 1.99 -7.06 0.65
C THR A 30 1.63 -8.51 0.95
N LYS A 31 2.35 -9.12 1.88
CA LYS A 31 2.18 -10.49 2.35
C LYS A 31 2.08 -10.48 3.86
N PHE A 32 1.11 -11.20 4.39
CA PHE A 32 0.95 -11.34 5.84
C PHE A 32 1.96 -12.36 6.38
N ASP A 33 2.85 -11.90 7.25
CA ASP A 33 3.75 -12.76 8.02
C ASP A 33 2.99 -13.25 9.27
N SER A 34 2.66 -14.56 9.28
CA SER A 34 1.90 -15.18 10.36
C SER A 34 2.69 -15.37 11.66
N GLN A 35 4.02 -15.39 11.60
CA GLN A 35 4.87 -15.53 12.80
C GLN A 35 4.92 -14.21 13.57
N ARG A 36 5.07 -13.10 12.84
CA ARG A 36 5.17 -11.74 13.41
C ARG A 36 3.83 -11.02 13.49
N LYS A 37 2.79 -11.55 12.83
CA LYS A 37 1.47 -10.92 12.67
C LYS A 37 1.56 -9.51 12.08
N ILE A 38 2.44 -9.32 11.10
CA ILE A 38 2.65 -8.04 10.40
C ILE A 38 2.45 -8.21 8.90
N LEU A 39 2.10 -7.13 8.21
CA LEU A 39 2.21 -7.07 6.76
C LEU A 39 3.67 -6.81 6.39
N THR A 40 4.13 -7.49 5.35
CA THR A 40 5.47 -7.36 4.79
C THR A 40 5.40 -7.11 3.29
N CYS A 41 6.36 -6.37 2.76
CA CYS A 41 6.45 -6.07 1.35
C CYS A 41 6.79 -7.35 0.58
N ALA A 42 6.00 -7.66 -0.45
CA ALA A 42 6.18 -8.87 -1.25
C ALA A 42 7.54 -8.94 -1.97
N PHE A 43 8.17 -7.77 -2.22
CA PHE A 43 9.43 -7.65 -2.95
C PHE A 43 10.68 -7.83 -2.09
N CYS A 44 10.67 -7.31 -0.85
CA CYS A 44 11.88 -7.28 -0.01
C CYS A 44 11.66 -7.79 1.42
N GLY A 45 10.44 -8.18 1.78
CA GLY A 45 10.10 -8.69 3.12
C GLY A 45 10.14 -7.65 4.24
N HIS A 46 10.40 -6.37 3.94
CA HIS A 46 10.33 -5.32 4.96
C HIS A 46 8.90 -5.12 5.45
N ALA A 47 8.75 -4.76 6.72
CA ALA A 47 7.47 -4.36 7.28
C ALA A 47 6.92 -3.15 6.49
N VAL A 48 5.61 -3.23 6.20
CA VAL A 48 4.86 -2.20 5.50
C VAL A 48 3.98 -1.45 6.47
#